data_AF-A0A5S4GMW8-F1
#
_entry.id   AF-A0A5S4GMW8-F1
#
_cell.length_a   1.000
_cell.length_b   1.000
_cell.length_c   1.000
_cell.angle_alpha   90.00
_cell.angle_beta   90.00
_cell.angle_gamma   90.00
#
_symmetry.space_group_name_H-M   'P 1'
#
loop_
_entity.id
_entity.type
_entity.pdbx_description
1 polymer ?
#
loop_
_entity_poly.entity_id
_entity_poly.type
_entity_poly.pdbx_seq_one_letter_code
_entity_poly.pdbx_strand_id
1 'polypeptide(L)'
;MVTHEQMVELFGPEAVRLTEVEHLRDKGLSATDARILGQIGLPVRADLAFTTAVAGDPLPGSSMVFKTGGGDVDVLILGGTSGEGGMRYFLDLRGGVVGLLSLDGEPQAEKVNSDLESFVEFLYRLRVRQRALNGETEETARGYTERLWLSLKELDPAAFTEAEGWWPMVLDTLMDRDLIAETRAFLQQRRAEVAGELSGGSADRARRTQRDGFDQALSRLASEGWRTVDAARFAAESETSGLLSLPADLGDHFAPDGSLAKDVGIAWRGGLPSNVQSAFAREGLVVRVPGQAERDDEDALLELDPEELGRQADAAMEALFAAVHGLNKPEEGVVTCLATDRSSDLCEIVRAFERLAEHGYLAEPDLWPTASGAWQHVHETTAEGQAPKAVFWITQAHTSCFDPRGDLVEELAVQWAGDRELIAKVLSGSGLKVTIPPDDSVAFLISPATRRRLLR
;
A
#
# COMPACT_ATOMS: atom_id res chain seq x y z
N MET A 1 -26.46 -13.26 -20.51
CA MET A 1 -26.61 -13.64 -19.10
C MET A 1 -25.77 -14.86 -18.82
N VAL A 2 -24.85 -14.71 -17.87
CA VAL A 2 -24.00 -15.77 -17.35
C VAL A 2 -24.80 -16.88 -16.64
N THR A 3 -24.32 -18.13 -16.73
CA THR A 3 -24.87 -19.30 -16.02
C THR A 3 -24.01 -19.68 -14.82
N HIS A 4 -24.55 -20.51 -13.91
CA HIS A 4 -23.78 -21.05 -12.79
C HIS A 4 -22.54 -21.83 -13.25
N GLU A 5 -22.68 -22.64 -14.30
CA GLU A 5 -21.58 -23.42 -14.88
C GLU A 5 -20.44 -22.51 -15.35
N GLN A 6 -20.78 -21.39 -16.01
CA GLN A 6 -19.79 -20.41 -16.44
C GLN A 6 -19.12 -19.70 -15.25
N MET A 7 -19.88 -19.40 -14.20
CA MET A 7 -19.31 -18.83 -12.95
C MET A 7 -18.34 -19.84 -12.30
N VAL A 8 -18.73 -21.11 -12.18
CA VAL A 8 -17.90 -22.16 -11.58
C VAL A 8 -16.65 -22.45 -12.43
N GLU A 9 -16.77 -22.47 -13.75
CA GLU A 9 -15.63 -22.62 -14.66
C GLU A 9 -14.61 -21.47 -14.49
N LEU A 10 -15.12 -20.26 -14.30
CA LEU A 10 -14.30 -19.06 -14.27
C LEU A 10 -13.70 -18.74 -12.88
N PHE A 11 -14.44 -19.00 -11.81
CA PHE A 11 -14.02 -18.68 -10.44
C PHE A 11 -13.57 -19.94 -9.67
N GLY A 12 -14.11 -21.11 -10.00
CA GLY A 12 -13.97 -22.35 -9.24
C GLY A 12 -15.22 -22.61 -8.39
N PRO A 13 -15.53 -23.89 -8.08
CA PRO A 13 -16.76 -24.27 -7.37
C PRO A 13 -16.86 -23.68 -5.97
N GLU A 14 -15.74 -23.65 -5.23
CA GLU A 14 -15.67 -23.07 -3.87
C GLU A 14 -15.66 -21.54 -3.87
N ALA A 15 -15.50 -20.92 -5.05
CA ALA A 15 -15.39 -19.47 -5.20
C ALA A 15 -16.69 -18.84 -5.75
N VAL A 16 -17.80 -19.59 -5.76
CA VAL A 16 -19.13 -19.10 -6.13
C VAL A 16 -20.08 -19.35 -4.95
N ARG A 17 -20.62 -18.28 -4.39
CA ARG A 17 -21.50 -18.32 -3.22
C ARG A 17 -22.96 -18.22 -3.65
N LEU A 18 -23.73 -19.25 -3.30
CA LEU A 18 -25.18 -19.23 -3.39
C LEU A 18 -25.78 -18.65 -2.10
N THR A 19 -26.92 -17.99 -2.22
CA THR A 19 -27.65 -17.41 -1.09
C THR A 19 -29.01 -18.10 -0.92
N GLU A 20 -29.39 -18.37 0.32
CA GLU A 20 -30.73 -18.90 0.66
C GLU A 20 -31.78 -17.80 0.50
N VAL A 21 -32.59 -17.87 -0.56
CA VAL A 21 -33.48 -16.77 -0.98
C VAL A 21 -34.93 -16.87 -0.48
N GLU A 22 -35.32 -17.97 0.18
CA GLU A 22 -36.74 -18.19 0.55
C GLU A 22 -37.30 -17.06 1.41
N HIS A 23 -36.54 -16.64 2.43
CA HIS A 23 -36.93 -15.57 3.36
C HIS A 23 -36.88 -14.16 2.73
N LEU A 24 -36.24 -13.99 1.58
CA LEU A 24 -36.12 -12.70 0.88
C LEU A 24 -37.30 -12.43 -0.05
N ARG A 25 -37.99 -13.49 -0.51
CA ARG A 25 -39.20 -13.35 -1.34
C ARG A 25 -40.31 -12.62 -0.60
N ASP A 26 -40.47 -12.89 0.70
CA ASP A 26 -41.44 -12.20 1.56
C ASP A 26 -41.11 -10.70 1.72
N LYS A 27 -39.85 -10.32 1.47
CA LYS A 27 -39.38 -8.93 1.49
C LYS A 27 -39.42 -8.23 0.12
N GLY A 28 -39.94 -8.91 -0.90
CA GLY A 28 -40.16 -8.35 -2.24
C GLY A 28 -39.14 -8.76 -3.30
N LEU A 29 -38.18 -9.64 -2.98
CA LEU A 29 -37.18 -10.12 -3.94
C LEU A 29 -37.84 -10.73 -5.18
N SER A 30 -37.49 -10.21 -6.36
CA SER A 30 -38.05 -10.68 -7.62
C SER A 30 -37.67 -12.14 -7.90
N ALA A 31 -38.48 -12.84 -8.71
CA ALA A 31 -38.18 -14.21 -9.12
C ALA A 31 -36.86 -14.30 -9.92
N THR A 32 -36.52 -13.25 -10.67
CA THR A 32 -35.27 -13.15 -11.44
C THR A 32 -34.07 -13.08 -10.50
N ASP A 33 -34.10 -12.17 -9.51
CA ASP A 33 -32.99 -11.99 -8.57
C ASP A 33 -32.84 -13.20 -7.64
N ALA A 34 -33.97 -13.79 -7.22
CA ALA A 34 -33.97 -15.03 -6.45
C ALA A 34 -33.28 -16.18 -7.22
N ARG A 35 -33.48 -16.25 -8.54
CA ARG A 35 -32.81 -17.23 -9.40
C ARG A 35 -31.31 -16.93 -9.50
N ILE A 36 -30.92 -15.66 -9.67
CA ILE A 36 -29.51 -15.28 -9.73
C ILE A 36 -28.80 -15.65 -8.42
N LEU A 37 -29.32 -15.22 -7.27
CA LEU A 37 -28.69 -15.47 -5.98
C LEU A 37 -28.71 -16.94 -5.54
N GLY A 38 -29.81 -17.65 -5.82
CA GLY A 38 -30.02 -19.03 -5.35
C GLY A 38 -29.52 -20.12 -6.32
N GLN A 39 -29.33 -19.80 -7.61
CA GLN A 39 -28.93 -20.80 -8.61
C GLN A 39 -27.66 -20.44 -9.37
N ILE A 40 -27.37 -19.14 -9.61
CA ILE A 40 -26.15 -18.70 -10.32
C ILE A 40 -25.04 -18.41 -9.33
N GLY A 41 -25.34 -17.63 -8.29
CA GLY A 41 -24.42 -17.22 -7.23
C GLY A 41 -23.59 -15.98 -7.56
N LEU A 42 -22.91 -15.48 -6.54
CA LEU A 42 -21.94 -14.38 -6.64
C LEU A 42 -20.52 -14.93 -6.46
N PRO A 43 -19.50 -14.37 -7.12
CA PRO A 43 -18.13 -14.81 -6.89
C PRO A 43 -17.68 -14.41 -5.49
N VAL A 44 -16.89 -15.23 -4.81
CA VAL A 44 -16.32 -14.87 -3.50
C VAL A 44 -15.44 -13.63 -3.63
N ARG A 45 -14.75 -13.48 -4.77
CA ARG A 45 -13.94 -12.32 -5.13
C ARG A 45 -13.88 -12.14 -6.64
N ALA A 46 -13.97 -10.88 -7.10
CA ALA A 46 -13.74 -10.47 -8.47
C ALA A 46 -12.79 -9.25 -8.50
N ASP A 47 -11.49 -9.53 -8.55
CA ASP A 47 -10.39 -8.56 -8.57
C ASP A 47 -10.50 -7.50 -7.45
N LEU A 48 -10.38 -6.20 -7.77
CA LEU A 48 -10.58 -5.08 -6.86
C LEU A 48 -12.05 -4.72 -6.68
N ALA A 49 -12.88 -5.03 -7.67
CA ALA A 49 -14.25 -4.55 -7.74
C ALA A 49 -15.13 -5.14 -6.63
N PHE A 50 -14.99 -6.43 -6.30
CA PHE A 50 -15.93 -7.10 -5.41
C PHE A 50 -15.32 -8.22 -4.56
N THR A 51 -15.78 -8.35 -3.33
CA THR A 51 -15.51 -9.48 -2.43
C THR A 51 -16.69 -9.74 -1.47
N THR A 52 -16.91 -11.01 -1.13
CA THR A 52 -17.82 -11.41 -0.03
C THR A 52 -17.07 -11.57 1.30
N ALA A 53 -15.74 -11.49 1.29
CA ALA A 53 -14.92 -11.48 2.49
C ALA A 53 -14.75 -10.05 2.98
N VAL A 54 -15.79 -9.51 3.62
CA VAL A 54 -15.79 -8.17 4.23
C VAL A 54 -15.60 -8.28 5.74
N ALA A 55 -14.90 -7.31 6.32
CA ALA A 55 -14.74 -7.17 7.77
C ALA A 55 -15.74 -6.15 8.31
N GLY A 56 -16.34 -6.44 9.47
CA GLY A 56 -17.30 -5.55 10.13
C GLY A 56 -18.73 -5.66 9.59
N ASP A 57 -19.68 -5.18 10.39
CA ASP A 57 -21.09 -5.18 10.04
C ASP A 57 -21.44 -4.03 9.06
N PRO A 58 -22.40 -4.23 8.15
CA PRO A 58 -23.17 -5.46 7.96
C PRO A 58 -22.45 -6.49 7.09
N LEU A 59 -22.66 -7.77 7.38
CA LEU A 59 -22.08 -8.89 6.65
C LEU A 59 -22.90 -9.26 5.38
N PRO A 60 -22.28 -9.94 4.39
CA PRO A 60 -23.00 -10.39 3.20
C PRO A 60 -24.04 -11.44 3.55
N GLY A 61 -25.22 -11.32 2.92
CA GLY A 61 -26.41 -12.09 3.27
C GLY A 61 -27.28 -11.44 4.34
N SER A 62 -26.81 -10.39 5.03
CA SER A 62 -27.64 -9.63 5.96
C SER A 62 -28.68 -8.81 5.20
N SER A 63 -29.91 -8.78 5.71
CA SER A 63 -30.97 -7.91 5.21
C SER A 63 -31.22 -6.75 6.17
N MET A 64 -31.39 -5.55 5.63
CA MET A 64 -31.52 -4.32 6.40
C MET A 64 -32.60 -3.42 5.80
N VAL A 65 -33.00 -2.40 6.55
CA VAL A 65 -33.93 -1.37 6.09
C VAL A 65 -33.22 -0.03 6.10
N PHE A 66 -33.08 0.61 4.94
CA PHE A 66 -32.59 1.98 4.83
C PHE A 66 -33.74 2.97 4.83
N LYS A 67 -33.64 3.98 5.70
CA LYS A 67 -34.58 5.09 5.72
C LYS A 67 -34.08 6.14 4.74
N THR A 68 -34.76 6.27 3.61
CA THR A 68 -34.49 7.32 2.63
C THR A 68 -35.52 8.44 2.76
N GLY A 69 -35.25 9.62 2.20
CA GLY A 69 -36.25 10.68 2.11
C GLY A 69 -37.52 10.27 1.34
N GLY A 70 -37.44 9.21 0.53
CA GLY A 70 -38.56 8.61 -0.22
C GLY A 70 -39.29 7.48 0.51
N GLY A 71 -38.85 7.11 1.73
CA GLY A 71 -39.40 6.01 2.52
C GLY A 71 -38.38 4.92 2.84
N ASP A 72 -38.87 3.84 3.45
CA ASP A 72 -38.06 2.69 3.86
C ASP A 72 -37.78 1.77 2.66
N VAL A 73 -36.50 1.41 2.46
CA VAL A 73 -36.02 0.53 1.39
C VAL A 73 -35.42 -0.73 2.04
N ASP A 74 -36.00 -1.89 1.74
CA ASP A 74 -35.46 -3.19 2.16
C ASP A 74 -34.30 -3.59 1.24
N VAL A 75 -33.12 -3.82 1.83
CA VAL A 75 -31.91 -4.19 1.09
C VAL A 75 -31.30 -5.50 1.56
N LEU A 76 -30.55 -6.15 0.68
CA LEU A 76 -29.68 -7.29 0.98
C LEU A 76 -28.22 -6.90 0.73
N ILE A 77 -27.33 -7.13 1.70
CA ILE A 77 -25.89 -6.92 1.52
C ILE A 77 -25.31 -8.06 0.69
N LEU A 78 -24.64 -7.71 -0.41
CA LEU A 78 -24.05 -8.65 -1.35
C LEU A 78 -22.57 -8.92 -1.06
N GLY A 79 -21.84 -7.90 -0.61
CA GLY A 79 -20.38 -7.92 -0.48
C GLY A 79 -19.81 -6.52 -0.21
N GLY A 80 -18.54 -6.32 -0.50
CA GLY A 80 -17.84 -5.02 -0.42
C GLY A 80 -16.73 -4.91 -1.45
N THR A 81 -15.98 -3.82 -1.41
CA THR A 81 -14.81 -3.58 -2.26
C THR A 81 -13.59 -4.31 -1.69
N SER A 82 -12.61 -4.64 -2.52
CA SER A 82 -11.38 -5.25 -2.02
C SER A 82 -10.42 -4.17 -1.53
N GLY A 83 -10.35 -3.95 -0.22
CA GLY A 83 -9.33 -3.08 0.40
C GLY A 83 -9.88 -2.03 1.37
N GLU A 84 -11.18 -1.74 1.31
CA GLU A 84 -11.82 -0.72 2.15
C GLU A 84 -12.87 -1.36 3.06
N GLY A 85 -12.74 -1.11 4.37
CA GLY A 85 -13.64 -1.70 5.37
C GLY A 85 -15.05 -1.12 5.36
N GLY A 86 -15.22 0.13 4.90
CA GLY A 86 -16.48 0.88 4.99
C GLY A 86 -17.45 0.71 3.83
N MET A 87 -17.05 0.08 2.72
CA MET A 87 -17.90 -0.01 1.53
C MET A 87 -18.71 -1.32 1.44
N ARG A 88 -20.01 -1.24 1.13
CA ARG A 88 -20.91 -2.41 0.99
C ARG A 88 -21.76 -2.34 -0.27
N TYR A 89 -21.68 -3.38 -1.09
CA TYR A 89 -22.66 -3.58 -2.15
C TYR A 89 -23.97 -4.05 -1.55
N PHE A 90 -25.08 -3.47 -2.01
CA PHE A 90 -26.41 -3.88 -1.61
C PHE A 90 -27.33 -4.03 -2.81
N LEU A 91 -28.35 -4.88 -2.67
CA LEU A 91 -29.45 -5.05 -3.59
C LEU A 91 -30.72 -4.46 -2.97
N ASP A 92 -31.35 -3.50 -3.64
CA ASP A 92 -32.73 -3.11 -3.34
C ASP A 92 -33.66 -4.28 -3.70
N LEU A 93 -34.27 -4.90 -2.69
CA LEU A 93 -35.07 -6.10 -2.87
C LEU A 93 -36.31 -5.88 -3.74
N ARG A 94 -36.82 -4.65 -3.81
CA ARG A 94 -38.04 -4.32 -4.59
C ARG A 94 -37.69 -3.71 -5.94
N GLY A 95 -36.69 -2.83 -5.96
CA GLY A 95 -36.24 -2.13 -7.16
C GLY A 95 -35.33 -2.97 -8.06
N GLY A 96 -34.69 -4.01 -7.52
CA GLY A 96 -33.69 -4.83 -8.23
C GLY A 96 -32.35 -4.13 -8.46
N VAL A 97 -32.24 -2.86 -8.10
CA VAL A 97 -31.06 -2.00 -8.30
C VAL A 97 -29.93 -2.44 -7.37
N VAL A 98 -28.71 -2.47 -7.89
CA VAL A 98 -27.49 -2.68 -7.10
C VAL A 98 -26.85 -1.33 -6.81
N GLY A 99 -26.60 -1.06 -5.53
CA GLY A 99 -25.91 0.14 -5.08
C GLY A 99 -24.65 -0.18 -4.29
N LEU A 100 -23.84 0.86 -4.07
CA LEU A 100 -22.69 0.85 -3.17
C LEU A 100 -22.99 1.81 -2.02
N LEU A 101 -22.79 1.34 -0.80
CA LEU A 101 -22.98 2.09 0.42
C LEU A 101 -21.61 2.37 1.04
N SER A 102 -21.30 3.64 1.28
CA SER A 102 -20.24 4.06 2.18
C SER A 102 -20.77 4.14 3.59
N LEU A 103 -20.08 3.49 4.52
CA LEU A 103 -20.36 3.50 5.97
C LEU A 103 -19.39 4.40 6.73
N ASP A 104 -18.40 4.97 6.04
CA ASP A 104 -17.42 5.87 6.64
C ASP A 104 -18.05 7.28 6.71
N GLY A 105 -18.40 7.71 7.93
CA GLY A 105 -19.07 8.99 8.18
C GLY A 105 -20.59 8.93 8.05
N GLU A 106 -21.20 9.95 7.43
CA GLU A 106 -22.64 9.92 7.13
C GLU A 106 -22.90 8.91 6.01
N PRO A 107 -23.78 7.91 6.20
CA PRO A 107 -23.99 6.87 5.19
C PRO A 107 -24.45 7.45 3.85
N GLN A 108 -23.66 7.19 2.80
CA GLN A 108 -23.97 7.60 1.43
C GLN A 108 -24.16 6.38 0.56
N ALA A 109 -25.14 6.42 -0.33
CA ALA A 109 -25.41 5.35 -1.27
C ALA A 109 -25.39 5.89 -2.70
N GLU A 110 -24.67 5.20 -3.58
CA GLU A 110 -24.67 5.46 -5.01
C GLU A 110 -25.21 4.24 -5.78
N LYS A 111 -25.76 4.49 -6.97
CA LYS A 111 -26.22 3.44 -7.86
C LYS A 111 -25.05 2.88 -8.64
N VAL A 112 -24.83 1.56 -8.56
CA VAL A 112 -23.75 0.86 -9.27
C VAL A 112 -24.26 0.23 -10.56
N ASN A 113 -25.38 -0.49 -10.51
CA ASN A 113 -26.00 -1.12 -11.67
C ASN A 113 -27.52 -1.00 -11.62
N SER A 114 -28.14 -1.00 -12.79
CA SER A 114 -29.59 -0.95 -12.95
C SER A 114 -30.31 -2.18 -12.43
N ASP A 115 -29.64 -3.34 -12.48
CA ASP A 115 -30.17 -4.59 -11.99
C ASP A 115 -29.05 -5.56 -11.56
N LEU A 116 -29.43 -6.58 -10.77
CA LEU A 116 -28.51 -7.62 -10.31
C LEU A 116 -27.92 -8.44 -11.46
N GLU A 117 -28.67 -8.66 -12.53
CA GLU A 117 -28.21 -9.44 -13.68
C GLU A 117 -26.99 -8.80 -14.33
N SER A 118 -27.07 -7.49 -14.58
CA SER A 118 -26.00 -6.67 -15.13
C SER A 118 -24.79 -6.66 -14.18
N PHE A 119 -25.02 -6.49 -12.87
CA PHE A 119 -23.94 -6.53 -11.89
C PHE A 119 -23.15 -7.86 -11.94
N VAL A 120 -23.83 -9.00 -11.93
CA VAL A 120 -23.16 -10.31 -11.99
C VAL A 120 -22.43 -10.53 -13.31
N GLU A 121 -23.01 -10.08 -14.43
CA GLU A 121 -22.37 -10.13 -15.74
C GLU A 121 -21.12 -9.23 -15.81
N PHE A 122 -21.12 -8.06 -15.15
CA PHE A 122 -19.93 -7.21 -15.03
C PHE A 122 -18.80 -7.94 -14.29
N LEU A 123 -19.09 -8.54 -13.13
CA LEU A 123 -18.11 -9.31 -12.35
C LEU A 123 -17.53 -10.48 -13.14
N TYR A 124 -18.37 -11.20 -13.89
CA TYR A 124 -17.95 -12.27 -14.79
C TYR A 124 -16.98 -11.75 -15.86
N ARG A 125 -17.34 -10.69 -16.58
CA ARG A 125 -16.51 -10.15 -17.67
C ARG A 125 -15.18 -9.55 -17.20
N LEU A 126 -15.17 -8.94 -16.01
CA LEU A 126 -13.93 -8.50 -15.37
C LEU A 126 -12.96 -9.66 -15.14
N ARG A 127 -13.48 -10.81 -14.67
CA ARG A 127 -12.67 -12.00 -14.46
C ARG A 127 -12.24 -12.65 -15.77
N VAL A 128 -13.07 -12.63 -16.81
CA VAL A 128 -12.68 -13.07 -18.16
C VAL A 128 -11.51 -12.23 -18.67
N ARG A 129 -11.59 -10.90 -18.57
CA ARG A 129 -10.47 -10.00 -18.88
C ARG A 129 -9.23 -10.38 -18.09
N GLN A 130 -9.34 -10.53 -16.76
CA GLN A 130 -8.20 -10.83 -15.90
C GLN A 130 -7.48 -12.12 -16.33
N ARG A 131 -8.22 -13.19 -16.70
CA ARG A 131 -7.62 -14.42 -17.22
C ARG A 131 -6.99 -14.22 -18.60
N ALA A 132 -7.64 -13.46 -19.47
CA ALA A 132 -7.16 -13.23 -20.84
C ALA A 132 -5.87 -12.40 -20.89
N LEU A 133 -5.64 -11.53 -19.90
CA LEU A 133 -4.46 -10.66 -19.84
C LEU A 133 -3.29 -11.27 -19.07
N ASN A 134 -3.41 -12.51 -18.58
CA ASN A 134 -2.33 -13.16 -17.87
C ASN A 134 -1.15 -13.48 -18.80
N GLY A 135 -0.12 -12.62 -18.79
CA GLY A 135 1.09 -12.77 -19.61
C GLY A 135 1.08 -12.03 -20.95
N GLU A 136 0.07 -11.18 -21.22
CA GLU A 136 -0.04 -10.39 -22.45
C GLU A 136 0.71 -9.05 -22.38
N THR A 137 0.91 -8.41 -23.54
CA THR A 137 1.56 -7.08 -23.63
C THR A 137 0.62 -5.95 -23.20
N GLU A 138 1.20 -4.82 -22.77
CA GLU A 138 0.47 -3.62 -22.32
C GLU A 138 -0.51 -3.07 -23.38
N GLU A 139 -0.07 -2.97 -24.64
CA GLU A 139 -0.91 -2.52 -25.75
C GLU A 139 -2.14 -3.44 -25.93
N THR A 140 -1.94 -4.74 -25.73
CA THR A 140 -3.02 -5.74 -25.78
C THR A 140 -3.96 -5.59 -24.59
N ALA A 141 -3.43 -5.32 -23.39
CA ALA A 141 -4.20 -5.08 -22.17
C ALA A 141 -5.07 -3.83 -22.26
N ARG A 142 -4.53 -2.70 -22.73
CA ARG A 142 -5.29 -1.46 -22.94
C ARG A 142 -6.43 -1.67 -23.93
N GLY A 143 -6.13 -2.22 -25.11
CA GLY A 143 -7.14 -2.50 -26.12
C GLY A 143 -8.22 -3.50 -25.65
N TYR A 144 -7.88 -4.45 -24.78
CA TYR A 144 -8.89 -5.34 -24.19
C TYR A 144 -9.78 -4.60 -23.18
N THR A 145 -9.19 -3.70 -22.38
CA THR A 145 -9.90 -2.93 -21.35
C THR A 145 -10.88 -1.95 -21.98
N GLU A 146 -10.51 -1.29 -23.09
CA GLU A 146 -11.41 -0.45 -23.86
C GLU A 146 -12.60 -1.24 -24.43
N ARG A 147 -12.35 -2.44 -24.97
CA ARG A 147 -13.43 -3.33 -25.45
C ARG A 147 -14.32 -3.79 -24.30
N LEU A 148 -13.75 -4.09 -23.14
CA LEU A 148 -14.51 -4.41 -21.94
C LEU A 148 -15.41 -3.23 -21.58
N TRP A 149 -14.85 -2.03 -21.45
CA TRP A 149 -15.58 -0.79 -21.12
C TRP A 149 -16.76 -0.56 -22.07
N LEU A 150 -16.55 -0.63 -23.39
CA LEU A 150 -17.62 -0.51 -24.38
C LEU A 150 -18.72 -1.56 -24.17
N SER A 151 -18.33 -2.82 -23.92
CA SER A 151 -19.29 -3.92 -23.75
C SER A 151 -20.10 -3.81 -22.45
N LEU A 152 -19.51 -3.27 -21.38
CA LEU A 152 -20.20 -3.04 -20.11
C LEU A 152 -21.15 -1.84 -20.22
N LYS A 153 -20.73 -0.79 -20.92
CA LYS A 153 -21.56 0.39 -21.19
C LYS A 153 -22.76 0.07 -22.08
N GLU A 154 -22.61 -0.84 -23.04
CA GLU A 154 -23.74 -1.32 -23.85
C GLU A 154 -24.73 -2.13 -23.00
N LEU A 155 -24.21 -2.94 -22.06
CA LEU A 155 -25.01 -3.80 -21.21
C LEU A 155 -25.84 -3.01 -20.19
N ASP A 156 -25.24 -2.04 -19.52
CA ASP A 156 -25.93 -1.15 -18.57
C ASP A 156 -25.47 0.30 -18.74
N PRO A 157 -26.07 1.06 -19.68
CA PRO A 157 -25.66 2.43 -19.95
C PRO A 157 -25.79 3.35 -18.74
N ALA A 158 -26.74 3.07 -17.84
CA ALA A 158 -27.00 3.91 -16.68
C ALA A 158 -25.81 3.90 -15.69
N ALA A 159 -25.11 2.78 -15.58
CA ALA A 159 -23.91 2.61 -14.77
C ALA A 159 -22.71 3.48 -15.20
N PHE A 160 -22.80 4.10 -16.38
CA PHE A 160 -21.75 4.95 -16.97
C PHE A 160 -22.24 6.37 -17.29
N THR A 161 -23.33 6.80 -16.67
CA THR A 161 -23.89 8.14 -16.91
C THR A 161 -23.01 9.24 -16.32
N GLU A 162 -22.49 9.00 -15.12
CA GLU A 162 -21.63 9.93 -14.39
C GLU A 162 -20.18 9.51 -14.57
N ALA A 163 -19.31 10.44 -14.95
CA ALA A 163 -17.89 10.15 -15.14
C ALA A 163 -17.18 9.78 -13.83
N GLU A 164 -17.69 10.29 -12.70
CA GLU A 164 -17.23 10.00 -11.35
C GLU A 164 -17.96 8.82 -10.70
N GLY A 165 -18.77 8.09 -11.48
CA GLY A 165 -19.45 6.89 -10.97
C GLY A 165 -18.47 5.74 -10.72
N TRP A 166 -18.89 4.79 -9.88
CA TRP A 166 -18.08 3.63 -9.48
C TRP A 166 -17.38 2.89 -10.64
N TRP A 167 -18.12 2.49 -11.69
CA TRP A 167 -17.55 1.67 -12.78
C TRP A 167 -16.53 2.40 -13.66
N PRO A 168 -16.77 3.65 -14.08
CA PRO A 168 -15.72 4.51 -14.65
C PRO A 168 -14.45 4.52 -13.81
N MET A 169 -14.53 4.79 -12.50
CA MET A 169 -13.35 4.81 -11.61
C MET A 169 -12.63 3.46 -11.53
N VAL A 170 -13.38 2.35 -11.42
CA VAL A 170 -12.80 1.00 -11.41
C VAL A 170 -12.08 0.71 -12.71
N LEU A 171 -12.64 1.08 -13.86
CA LEU A 171 -12.03 0.83 -15.16
C LEU A 171 -10.84 1.76 -15.41
N ASP A 172 -10.90 3.02 -14.99
CA ASP A 172 -9.75 3.93 -14.99
C ASP A 172 -8.62 3.35 -14.15
N THR A 173 -8.91 2.88 -12.93
CA THR A 173 -7.91 2.18 -12.10
C THR A 173 -7.35 0.93 -12.77
N LEU A 174 -8.15 0.19 -13.55
CA LEU A 174 -7.69 -0.97 -14.31
C LEU A 174 -6.89 -0.61 -15.57
N MET A 175 -7.04 0.61 -16.09
CA MET A 175 -6.27 1.19 -17.20
C MET A 175 -4.99 1.87 -16.72
N ASP A 176 -4.96 2.38 -15.48
CA ASP A 176 -3.84 3.08 -14.85
C ASP A 176 -2.99 2.18 -13.93
N ARG A 177 -3.46 0.95 -13.68
CA ARG A 177 -2.74 -0.13 -12.98
C ARG A 177 -1.38 -0.48 -13.61
N ASP A 178 -1.13 -0.02 -14.84
CA ASP A 178 0.15 -0.18 -15.53
C ASP A 178 1.25 0.68 -14.89
N LEU A 179 0.97 1.89 -14.35
CA LEU A 179 2.03 2.68 -13.69
C LEU A 179 2.56 1.96 -12.43
N ILE A 180 1.70 1.27 -11.70
CA ILE A 180 2.06 0.52 -10.49
C ILE A 180 2.70 -0.83 -10.86
N ALA A 181 2.20 -1.53 -11.87
CA ALA A 181 2.73 -2.83 -12.31
C ALA A 181 4.06 -2.70 -13.07
N GLU A 182 4.24 -1.65 -13.88
CA GLU A 182 5.46 -1.36 -14.64
C GLU A 182 6.56 -0.82 -13.70
N THR A 183 6.22 0.07 -12.77
CA THR A 183 7.13 0.47 -11.67
C THR A 183 7.53 -0.76 -10.85
N ARG A 184 6.61 -1.69 -10.58
CA ARG A 184 6.87 -2.93 -9.83
C ARG A 184 7.69 -3.95 -10.60
N ALA A 185 7.45 -4.16 -11.89
CA ALA A 185 8.21 -5.09 -12.75
C ALA A 185 9.63 -4.57 -12.99
N PHE A 186 9.76 -3.25 -13.20
CA PHE A 186 11.06 -2.56 -13.26
C PHE A 186 11.83 -2.70 -11.94
N LEU A 187 11.16 -2.48 -10.80
CA LEU A 187 11.76 -2.64 -9.47
C LEU A 187 12.14 -4.10 -9.16
N GLN A 188 11.31 -5.08 -9.55
CA GLN A 188 11.59 -6.50 -9.35
C GLN A 188 12.75 -6.98 -10.23
N GLN A 189 12.81 -6.57 -11.50
CA GLN A 189 13.93 -6.87 -12.40
C GLN A 189 15.23 -6.26 -11.87
N ARG A 190 15.21 -4.99 -11.44
CA ARG A 190 16.37 -4.32 -10.84
C ARG A 190 16.79 -4.93 -9.50
N ARG A 191 15.85 -5.37 -8.66
CA ARG A 191 16.15 -6.07 -7.40
C ARG A 191 16.75 -7.46 -7.64
N ALA A 192 16.34 -8.19 -8.68
CA ALA A 192 16.95 -9.46 -9.06
C ALA A 192 18.40 -9.29 -9.54
N GLU A 193 18.67 -8.21 -10.29
CA GLU A 193 20.03 -7.82 -10.71
C GLU A 193 20.90 -7.45 -9.48
N VAL A 194 20.37 -6.64 -8.55
CA VAL A 194 21.06 -6.25 -7.31
C VAL A 194 21.23 -7.41 -6.32
N ALA A 195 20.29 -8.35 -6.23
CA ALA A 195 20.42 -9.56 -5.42
C ALA A 195 21.53 -10.49 -5.93
N GLY A 196 21.77 -10.51 -7.25
CA GLY A 196 22.93 -11.15 -7.86
C GLY A 196 24.24 -10.51 -7.39
N GLU A 197 24.30 -9.18 -7.31
CA GLU A 197 25.48 -8.43 -6.85
C GLU A 197 25.72 -8.53 -5.33
N LEU A 198 24.64 -8.61 -4.53
CA LEU A 198 24.72 -8.73 -3.07
C LEU A 198 25.19 -10.10 -2.58
N SER A 199 25.06 -11.15 -3.41
CA SER A 199 25.50 -12.51 -3.07
C SER A 199 27.02 -12.68 -2.94
N GLY A 200 27.81 -11.67 -3.36
CA GLY A 200 29.25 -11.56 -3.10
C GLY A 200 29.66 -10.60 -1.96
N GLY A 201 28.70 -9.97 -1.26
CA GLY A 201 28.89 -8.65 -0.66
C GLY A 201 29.40 -8.54 0.80
N SER A 202 29.40 -9.61 1.59
CA SER A 202 29.69 -9.46 3.05
C SER A 202 31.15 -9.07 3.34
N ALA A 203 32.11 -9.62 2.60
CA ALA A 203 33.53 -9.28 2.77
C ALA A 203 33.93 -7.95 2.09
N ASP A 204 33.22 -7.56 1.03
CA ASP A 204 33.51 -6.34 0.26
C ASP A 204 32.92 -5.09 0.93
N ARG A 205 31.81 -5.24 1.66
CA ARG A 205 31.19 -4.14 2.45
C ARG A 205 32.07 -3.60 3.56
N ALA A 206 32.86 -4.45 4.22
CA ALA A 206 33.80 -4.00 5.26
C ALA A 206 34.90 -3.07 4.73
N ARG A 207 35.06 -2.96 3.40
CA ARG A 207 36.03 -2.10 2.73
C ARG A 207 35.41 -0.91 2.01
N ARG A 208 34.08 -0.80 1.95
CA ARG A 208 33.43 0.32 1.28
C ARG A 208 33.65 1.61 2.07
N THR A 209 34.01 2.65 1.34
CA THR A 209 34.13 3.99 1.89
C THR A 209 32.74 4.61 2.08
N GLN A 210 32.63 5.68 2.88
CA GLN A 210 31.36 6.41 3.01
C GLN A 210 30.93 7.03 1.68
N ARG A 211 31.89 7.38 0.80
CA ARG A 211 31.62 7.81 -0.56
C ARG A 211 30.94 6.72 -1.39
N ASP A 212 31.46 5.50 -1.35
CA ASP A 212 30.84 4.37 -2.07
C ASP A 212 29.41 4.11 -1.54
N GLY A 213 29.23 4.18 -0.22
CA GLY A 213 27.91 4.08 0.39
C GLY A 213 26.95 5.19 -0.04
N PHE A 214 27.45 6.43 -0.15
CA PHE A 214 26.66 7.57 -0.61
C PHE A 214 26.19 7.37 -2.05
N ASP A 215 27.10 6.98 -2.94
CA ASP A 215 26.79 6.72 -4.36
C ASP A 215 25.84 5.52 -4.53
N GLN A 216 25.98 4.49 -3.69
CA GLN A 216 25.07 3.34 -3.67
C GLN A 216 23.66 3.72 -3.19
N ALA A 217 23.55 4.58 -2.17
CA ALA A 217 22.27 5.08 -1.69
C ALA A 217 21.54 5.89 -2.77
N LEU A 218 22.26 6.75 -3.50
CA LEU A 218 21.69 7.46 -4.65
C LEU A 218 21.27 6.52 -5.78
N SER A 219 22.05 5.48 -6.06
CA SER A 219 21.72 4.48 -7.07
C SER A 219 20.45 3.69 -6.70
N ARG A 220 20.26 3.41 -5.40
CA ARG A 220 19.04 2.77 -4.89
C ARG A 220 17.83 3.69 -5.07
N LEU A 221 17.93 4.95 -4.66
CA LEU A 221 16.86 5.93 -4.86
C LEU A 221 16.54 6.08 -6.36
N ALA A 222 17.56 6.07 -7.23
CA ALA A 222 17.34 6.11 -8.67
C ALA A 222 16.58 4.90 -9.20
N SER A 223 16.83 3.71 -8.65
CA SER A 223 16.03 2.51 -8.98
C SER A 223 14.57 2.62 -8.52
N GLU A 224 14.31 3.45 -7.51
CA GLU A 224 12.99 3.77 -6.97
C GLU A 224 12.33 4.98 -7.66
N GLY A 225 12.88 5.44 -8.78
CA GLY A 225 12.32 6.52 -9.60
C GLY A 225 12.83 7.92 -9.26
N TRP A 226 13.73 8.06 -8.29
CA TRP A 226 14.34 9.36 -8.00
C TRP A 226 15.34 9.76 -9.08
N ARG A 227 15.45 11.07 -9.35
CA ARG A 227 16.37 11.62 -10.34
C ARG A 227 17.26 12.66 -9.69
N THR A 228 18.58 12.44 -9.77
CA THR A 228 19.55 13.45 -9.36
C THR A 228 19.69 14.49 -10.48
N VAL A 229 19.46 15.76 -10.15
CA VAL A 229 19.51 16.90 -11.06
C VAL A 229 20.37 18.03 -10.50
N ASP A 230 20.90 18.87 -11.37
CA ASP A 230 21.61 20.08 -10.93
C ASP A 230 20.64 21.12 -10.32
N ALA A 231 21.20 22.12 -9.63
CA ALA A 231 20.41 23.13 -8.92
C ALA A 231 19.55 24.00 -9.86
N ALA A 232 20.00 24.24 -11.11
CA ALA A 232 19.25 25.04 -12.06
C ALA A 232 17.99 24.29 -12.53
N ARG A 233 18.14 23.00 -12.83
CA ARG A 233 17.05 22.10 -13.21
C ARG A 233 16.10 21.85 -12.04
N PHE A 234 16.63 21.67 -10.82
CA PHE A 234 15.82 21.58 -9.61
C PHE A 234 14.98 22.86 -9.40
N ALA A 235 15.52 24.05 -9.64
CA ALA A 235 14.74 25.28 -9.56
C ALA A 235 13.65 25.40 -10.66
N ALA A 236 13.88 24.80 -11.84
CA ALA A 236 12.97 24.90 -12.97
C ALA A 236 11.79 23.89 -12.93
N GLU A 237 11.99 22.68 -12.40
CA GLU A 237 10.99 21.59 -12.41
C GLU A 237 10.11 21.57 -11.14
N SER A 238 9.38 22.65 -10.83
CA SER A 238 8.63 22.79 -9.57
C SER A 238 7.48 21.78 -9.37
N GLU A 239 6.93 21.23 -10.46
CA GLU A 239 5.80 20.29 -10.41
C GLU A 239 6.24 18.82 -10.49
N THR A 240 7.55 18.57 -10.60
CA THR A 240 8.06 17.20 -10.74
C THR A 240 8.47 16.61 -9.40
N SER A 241 7.85 15.50 -9.03
CA SER A 241 8.24 14.66 -7.88
C SER A 241 9.48 13.82 -8.15
N GLY A 242 10.10 13.31 -7.08
CA GLY A 242 11.23 12.39 -7.14
C GLY A 242 12.51 13.05 -7.62
N LEU A 243 12.77 14.30 -7.24
CA LEU A 243 14.01 15.00 -7.59
C LEU A 243 14.95 15.09 -6.39
N LEU A 244 16.24 14.89 -6.64
CA LEU A 244 17.33 15.17 -5.71
C LEU A 244 18.28 16.19 -6.32
N SER A 245 18.74 17.17 -5.54
CA SER A 245 19.82 18.07 -5.94
C SER A 245 20.95 18.04 -4.93
N LEU A 246 22.14 17.74 -5.43
CA LEU A 246 23.37 17.66 -4.66
C LEU A 246 24.13 18.99 -4.75
N PRO A 247 24.92 19.35 -3.72
CA PRO A 247 25.66 20.60 -3.76
C PRO A 247 26.77 20.53 -4.83
N ALA A 248 27.04 21.64 -5.49
CA ALA A 248 28.03 21.70 -6.59
C ALA A 248 29.45 21.36 -6.12
N ASP A 249 29.74 21.55 -4.83
CA ASP A 249 31.00 21.23 -4.17
C ASP A 249 31.01 19.83 -3.53
N LEU A 250 30.14 18.90 -3.96
CA LEU A 250 30.00 17.55 -3.35
C LEU A 250 31.34 16.84 -3.10
N GLY A 251 32.33 17.00 -3.99
CA GLY A 251 33.67 16.42 -3.82
C GLY A 251 34.41 16.91 -2.57
N ASP A 252 34.18 18.17 -2.16
CA ASP A 252 34.83 18.82 -1.01
C ASP A 252 34.25 18.39 0.34
N HIS A 253 33.20 17.56 0.33
CA HIS A 253 32.58 16.95 1.51
C HIS A 253 33.19 15.59 1.87
N PHE A 254 33.97 14.99 0.96
CA PHE A 254 34.65 13.72 1.19
C PHE A 254 36.16 13.94 1.29
N ALA A 255 36.79 13.26 2.23
CA ALA A 255 38.25 13.18 2.31
C ALA A 255 38.79 12.28 1.17
N PRO A 256 40.11 12.33 0.87
CA PRO A 256 40.71 11.51 -0.19
C PRO A 256 40.58 10.00 0.01
N ASP A 257 40.33 9.54 1.24
CA ASP A 257 40.08 8.13 1.57
C ASP A 257 38.59 7.73 1.42
N GLY A 258 37.74 8.65 0.96
CA GLY A 258 36.31 8.45 0.78
C GLY A 258 35.49 8.55 2.08
N SER A 259 36.09 8.92 3.22
CA SER A 259 35.33 9.25 4.42
C SER A 259 34.59 10.59 4.26
N LEU A 260 33.40 10.70 4.86
CA LEU A 260 32.57 11.89 4.84
C LEU A 260 33.12 12.89 5.86
N ALA A 261 33.79 13.93 5.37
CA ALA A 261 34.48 14.94 6.18
C ALA A 261 33.58 16.12 6.57
N LYS A 262 32.50 16.36 5.82
CA LYS A 262 31.52 17.43 6.07
C LYS A 262 30.10 16.94 5.79
N ASP A 263 29.13 17.56 6.46
CA ASP A 263 27.72 17.32 6.23
C ASP A 263 27.30 17.69 4.81
N VAL A 264 26.60 16.79 4.12
CA VAL A 264 26.09 17.01 2.76
C VAL A 264 24.60 17.35 2.82
N GLY A 265 24.26 18.60 2.47
CA GLY A 265 22.86 19.00 2.27
C GLY A 265 22.35 18.51 0.91
N ILE A 266 21.27 17.71 0.92
CA ILE A 266 20.62 17.17 -0.27
C ILE A 266 19.24 17.79 -0.37
N ALA A 267 19.02 18.64 -1.37
CA ALA A 267 17.68 19.13 -1.64
C ALA A 267 16.84 18.01 -2.27
N TRP A 268 15.58 17.89 -1.85
CA TRP A 268 14.65 16.89 -2.37
C TRP A 268 13.33 17.56 -2.75
N ARG A 269 12.62 16.97 -3.73
CA ARG A 269 11.27 17.37 -4.10
C ARG A 269 10.39 16.16 -4.41
N GLY A 270 9.22 16.12 -3.79
CA GLY A 270 8.22 15.05 -3.88
C GLY A 270 8.71 13.75 -3.25
N GLY A 271 7.83 12.75 -3.21
CA GLY A 271 8.11 11.49 -2.51
C GLY A 271 8.24 11.66 -1.00
N LEU A 272 8.64 10.59 -0.31
CA LEU A 272 8.74 10.57 1.14
C LEU A 272 10.21 10.75 1.58
N PRO A 273 10.53 11.72 2.46
CA PRO A 273 11.88 11.89 2.99
C PRO A 273 12.40 10.67 3.77
N SER A 274 11.49 9.87 4.32
CA SER A 274 11.78 8.59 4.98
C SER A 274 12.38 7.55 4.02
N ASN A 275 12.03 7.58 2.73
CA ASN A 275 12.67 6.74 1.71
C ASN A 275 14.13 7.14 1.53
N VAL A 276 14.41 8.45 1.49
CA VAL A 276 15.78 8.97 1.42
C VAL A 276 16.55 8.57 2.67
N GLN A 277 15.97 8.72 3.86
CA GLN A 277 16.62 8.33 5.11
C GLN A 277 16.93 6.82 5.17
N SER A 278 15.98 5.99 4.76
CA SER A 278 16.11 4.52 4.74
C SER A 278 17.13 4.04 3.70
N ALA A 279 17.17 4.65 2.52
CA ALA A 279 18.14 4.32 1.48
C ALA A 279 19.58 4.59 1.92
N PHE A 280 19.82 5.69 2.63
CA PHE A 280 21.14 6.01 3.19
C PHE A 280 21.47 5.15 4.41
N ALA A 281 20.49 4.83 5.26
CA ALA A 281 20.70 3.97 6.42
C ALA A 281 21.13 2.54 6.01
N ARG A 282 20.67 2.03 4.86
CA ARG A 282 21.14 0.77 4.26
C ARG A 282 22.64 0.76 4.00
N GLU A 283 23.20 1.91 3.67
CA GLU A 283 24.63 2.08 3.41
C GLU A 283 25.39 2.55 4.67
N GLY A 284 24.74 2.52 5.84
CA GLY A 284 25.33 2.89 7.13
C GLY A 284 25.53 4.39 7.31
N LEU A 285 24.88 5.23 6.49
CA LEU A 285 24.96 6.68 6.55
C LEU A 285 23.77 7.25 7.31
N VAL A 286 24.03 8.24 8.17
CA VAL A 286 22.98 8.91 8.94
C VAL A 286 22.50 10.14 8.17
N VAL A 287 21.23 10.13 7.77
CA VAL A 287 20.58 11.29 7.16
C VAL A 287 19.64 11.94 8.16
N ARG A 288 19.84 13.24 8.38
CA ARG A 288 18.94 14.09 9.15
C ARG A 288 17.81 14.58 8.26
N VAL A 289 16.57 14.28 8.62
CA VAL A 289 15.37 14.81 7.95
C VAL A 289 14.76 15.90 8.83
N PRO A 290 14.68 17.16 8.37
CA PRO A 290 14.04 18.22 9.14
C PRO A 290 12.53 17.97 9.27
N GLY A 291 11.93 18.40 10.39
CA GLY A 291 10.49 18.29 10.62
C GLY A 291 10.01 16.92 11.09
N GLN A 292 10.85 15.87 11.05
CA GLN A 292 10.57 14.62 11.76
C GLN A 292 10.67 14.86 13.26
N ALA A 293 9.52 15.05 13.92
CA ALA A 293 9.37 15.08 15.38
C ALA A 293 10.44 15.88 16.17
N GLU A 294 10.41 17.22 16.07
CA GLU A 294 10.47 18.02 17.31
C GLU A 294 9.03 18.01 17.85
N ARG A 295 8.68 16.94 18.58
CA ARG A 295 7.35 16.75 19.19
C ARG A 295 7.17 17.73 20.34
N ASP A 296 6.90 18.98 20.02
CA ASP A 296 6.62 19.98 21.04
C ASP A 296 5.17 19.89 21.57
N ASP A 297 4.26 19.17 20.89
CA ASP A 297 2.83 19.16 21.21
C ASP A 297 2.14 17.77 21.14
N GLU A 298 2.77 16.68 21.61
CA GLU A 298 2.02 15.41 21.79
C GLU A 298 0.86 15.54 22.78
N ASP A 299 1.03 16.40 23.78
CA ASP A 299 -0.01 16.72 24.74
C ASP A 299 -1.22 17.39 24.06
N ALA A 300 -1.03 18.11 22.94
CA ALA A 300 -2.12 18.73 22.21
C ALA A 300 -3.03 17.69 21.53
N LEU A 301 -2.50 16.55 21.09
CA LEU A 301 -3.31 15.46 20.52
C LEU A 301 -4.16 14.76 21.57
N LEU A 302 -3.71 14.73 22.83
CA LEU A 302 -4.46 14.16 23.95
C LEU A 302 -5.65 15.04 24.37
N GLU A 303 -5.63 16.32 24.02
CA GLU A 303 -6.73 17.27 24.28
C GLU A 303 -7.81 17.26 23.19
N LEU A 304 -7.56 16.63 22.04
CA LEU A 304 -8.54 16.51 20.97
C LEU A 304 -9.64 15.52 21.35
N ASP A 305 -10.88 15.84 20.99
CA ASP A 305 -11.94 14.85 21.07
C ASP A 305 -11.74 13.74 20.01
N PRO A 306 -12.35 12.56 20.20
CA PRO A 306 -12.15 11.43 19.28
C PRO A 306 -12.54 11.71 17.82
N GLU A 307 -13.46 12.65 17.57
CA GLU A 307 -13.93 12.98 16.23
C GLU A 307 -12.91 13.86 15.50
N GLU A 308 -12.38 14.89 16.17
CA GLU A 308 -11.29 15.72 15.65
C GLU A 308 -10.02 14.89 15.44
N LEU A 309 -9.68 14.00 16.37
CA LEU A 309 -8.55 13.09 16.21
C LEU A 309 -8.73 12.18 14.97
N GLY A 310 -9.94 11.66 14.75
CA GLY A 310 -10.28 10.90 13.55
C GLY A 310 -10.06 11.70 12.27
N ARG A 311 -10.61 12.93 12.21
CA ARG A 311 -10.44 13.82 11.05
C ARG A 311 -8.97 14.16 10.76
N GLN A 312 -8.16 14.39 11.79
CA GLN A 312 -6.73 14.66 11.62
C GLN A 312 -5.97 13.42 11.12
N ALA A 313 -6.32 12.24 11.61
CA ALA A 313 -5.74 10.98 11.13
C ALA A 313 -6.08 10.72 9.66
N ASP A 314 -7.34 10.94 9.26
CA ASP A 314 -7.78 10.77 7.87
C ASP A 314 -7.08 11.77 6.93
N ALA A 315 -7.00 13.04 7.31
CA ALA A 315 -6.30 14.07 6.54
C ALA A 315 -4.79 13.76 6.40
N ALA A 316 -4.15 13.26 7.47
CA ALA A 316 -2.76 12.84 7.43
C ALA A 316 -2.56 11.64 6.49
N MET A 317 -3.50 10.69 6.49
CA MET A 317 -3.47 9.53 5.60
C MET A 317 -3.65 9.94 4.13
N GLU A 318 -4.62 10.81 3.84
CA GLU A 318 -4.85 11.36 2.50
C GLU A 318 -3.61 12.10 1.98
N ALA A 319 -2.99 12.95 2.81
CA ALA A 319 -1.76 13.64 2.47
C ALA A 319 -0.60 12.67 2.17
N LEU A 320 -0.49 11.59 2.96
CA LEU A 320 0.53 10.56 2.78
C LEU A 320 0.33 9.79 1.46
N PHE A 321 -0.90 9.38 1.14
CA PHE A 321 -1.22 8.73 -0.13
C PHE A 321 -0.95 9.65 -1.31
N ALA A 322 -1.38 10.90 -1.22
CA ALA A 322 -1.14 11.88 -2.26
C ALA A 322 0.35 12.16 -2.47
N ALA A 323 1.18 12.12 -1.42
CA ALA A 323 2.64 12.23 -1.53
C ALA A 323 3.27 11.03 -2.23
N VAL A 324 2.82 9.81 -1.91
CA VAL A 324 3.30 8.56 -2.55
C VAL A 324 2.90 8.46 -4.01
N HIS A 325 1.69 8.88 -4.35
CA HIS A 325 1.17 8.82 -5.71
C HIS A 325 1.42 10.09 -6.53
N GLY A 326 2.04 11.12 -5.95
CA GLY A 326 2.32 12.38 -6.63
C GLY A 326 1.07 13.17 -7.01
N LEU A 327 -0.03 13.02 -6.26
CA LEU A 327 -1.31 13.68 -6.52
C LEU A 327 -1.33 15.14 -6.02
N ASN A 328 -0.48 15.46 -5.04
CA ASN A 328 -0.33 16.82 -4.52
C ASN A 328 0.85 17.53 -5.18
N LYS A 329 0.85 18.87 -5.07
CA LYS A 329 2.04 19.66 -5.34
C LYS A 329 3.20 19.07 -4.51
N PRO A 330 4.33 18.70 -5.13
CA PRO A 330 5.40 18.03 -4.43
C PRO A 330 5.99 18.95 -3.35
N GLU A 331 6.07 18.42 -2.13
CA GLU A 331 6.81 19.08 -1.06
C GLU A 331 8.29 19.16 -1.44
N GLU A 332 8.99 20.15 -0.89
CA GLU A 332 10.43 20.29 -1.07
C GLU A 332 11.11 20.62 0.25
N GLY A 333 12.35 20.17 0.39
CA GLY A 333 13.14 20.41 1.58
C GLY A 333 14.60 20.06 1.39
N VAL A 334 15.36 20.07 2.48
CA VAL A 334 16.76 19.69 2.49
C VAL A 334 17.00 18.67 3.59
N VAL A 335 17.40 17.46 3.22
CA VAL A 335 17.93 16.48 4.19
C VAL A 335 19.44 16.65 4.30
N THR A 336 20.03 16.25 5.43
CA THR A 336 21.48 16.40 5.66
C THR A 336 22.12 15.04 5.94
N CYS A 337 22.96 14.52 5.04
CA CYS A 337 23.81 13.37 5.34
C CYS A 337 24.93 13.82 6.29
N LEU A 338 24.94 13.32 7.52
CA LEU A 338 25.80 13.78 8.59
C LEU A 338 27.20 13.14 8.51
N ALA A 339 28.25 13.95 8.62
CA ALA A 339 29.62 13.51 8.81
C ALA A 339 29.82 13.02 10.25
N THR A 340 29.35 11.81 10.53
CA THR A 340 29.45 11.19 11.86
C THR A 340 29.91 9.74 11.76
N ASP A 341 30.63 9.30 12.79
CA ASP A 341 31.00 7.90 13.04
C ASP A 341 29.92 7.15 13.83
N ARG A 342 28.95 7.86 14.41
CA ARG A 342 27.87 7.29 15.19
C ARG A 342 26.79 6.74 14.27
N SER A 343 26.53 5.44 14.39
CA SER A 343 25.37 4.79 13.80
C SER A 343 24.07 5.16 14.53
N SER A 344 23.01 5.42 13.77
CA SER A 344 21.65 5.62 14.30
C SER A 344 20.95 4.28 14.54
N ASP A 345 19.87 4.28 15.33
CA ASP A 345 19.08 3.07 15.55
C ASP A 345 18.47 2.55 14.23
N LEU A 346 18.05 3.44 13.32
CA LEU A 346 17.59 3.08 11.97
C LEU A 346 18.65 2.29 11.19
N CYS A 347 19.92 2.73 11.21
CA CYS A 347 21.03 2.01 10.58
C CYS A 347 21.17 0.59 11.14
N GLU A 348 21.04 0.41 12.47
CA GLU A 348 21.15 -0.92 13.09
C GLU A 348 19.97 -1.84 12.76
N ILE A 349 18.75 -1.30 12.70
CA ILE A 349 17.54 -2.05 12.31
C ILE A 349 17.65 -2.48 10.85
N VAL A 350 18.02 -1.57 9.96
CA VAL A 350 18.15 -1.84 8.53
C VAL A 350 19.24 -2.89 8.27
N ARG A 351 20.38 -2.84 8.98
CA ARG A 351 21.38 -3.92 8.93
C ARG A 351 20.82 -5.27 9.39
N ALA A 352 19.92 -5.29 10.38
CA ALA A 352 19.23 -6.52 10.75
C ALA A 352 18.30 -7.01 9.65
N PHE A 353 17.62 -6.10 8.93
CA PHE A 353 16.77 -6.44 7.79
C PHE A 353 17.58 -7.03 6.64
N GLU A 354 18.77 -6.49 6.36
CA GLU A 354 19.67 -7.08 5.35
C GLU A 354 20.06 -8.52 5.69
N ARG A 355 20.36 -8.81 6.96
CA ARG A 355 20.62 -10.19 7.41
C ARG A 355 19.39 -11.09 7.26
N LEU A 356 18.18 -10.55 7.40
CA LEU A 356 16.95 -11.32 7.12
C LEU A 356 16.78 -11.55 5.62
N ALA A 357 17.13 -10.59 4.77
CA ALA A 357 17.10 -10.75 3.32
C ALA A 357 18.06 -11.87 2.84
N GLU A 358 19.21 -12.04 3.49
CA GLU A 358 20.12 -13.20 3.26
C GLU A 358 19.44 -14.56 3.56
N HIS A 359 18.39 -14.58 4.38
CA HIS A 359 17.56 -15.75 4.67
C HIS A 359 16.30 -15.84 3.80
N GLY A 360 16.20 -15.02 2.75
CA GLY A 360 15.09 -15.01 1.79
C GLY A 360 13.83 -14.30 2.30
N TYR A 361 13.96 -13.39 3.27
CA TYR A 361 12.85 -12.52 3.67
C TYR A 361 12.77 -11.27 2.77
N LEU A 362 11.56 -10.84 2.47
CA LEU A 362 11.30 -9.48 2.05
C LEU A 362 11.40 -8.56 3.30
N ALA A 363 12.57 -7.98 3.51
CA ALA A 363 12.89 -7.18 4.69
C ALA A 363 13.11 -5.71 4.32
N GLU A 364 12.03 -4.93 4.38
CA GLU A 364 11.99 -3.57 3.85
C GLU A 364 11.61 -2.54 4.94
N PRO A 365 12.46 -1.53 5.20
CA PRO A 365 12.05 -0.37 5.98
C PRO A 365 11.02 0.42 5.18
N ASP A 366 10.05 1.02 5.86
CA ASP A 366 9.13 1.98 5.23
C ASP A 366 8.52 1.46 3.91
N LEU A 367 7.94 0.25 3.97
CA LEU A 367 7.57 -0.47 2.75
C LEU A 367 6.39 0.18 2.02
N TRP A 368 5.42 0.68 2.78
CA TRP A 368 4.19 1.27 2.25
C TRP A 368 3.53 2.18 3.30
N PRO A 369 2.69 3.16 2.89
CA PRO A 369 1.89 3.98 3.81
C PRO A 369 1.07 3.19 4.83
N THR A 370 0.45 2.09 4.38
CA THR A 370 -0.49 1.29 5.17
C THR A 370 -0.07 -0.17 5.25
N ALA A 371 -0.48 -0.85 6.32
CA ALA A 371 -0.17 -2.26 6.54
C ALA A 371 -0.84 -3.16 5.48
N SER A 372 -2.08 -2.85 5.08
CA SER A 372 -2.80 -3.60 4.05
C SER A 372 -2.11 -3.53 2.69
N GLY A 373 -1.65 -2.34 2.27
CA GLY A 373 -0.92 -2.18 1.02
C GLY A 373 0.45 -2.86 1.04
N ALA A 374 1.16 -2.79 2.17
CA ALA A 374 2.40 -3.53 2.36
C ALA A 374 2.20 -5.06 2.28
N TRP A 375 1.16 -5.59 2.93
CA TRP A 375 0.83 -7.02 2.84
C TRP A 375 0.42 -7.45 1.44
N GLN A 376 -0.32 -6.61 0.70
CA GLN A 376 -0.60 -6.86 -0.71
C GLN A 376 0.72 -7.00 -1.50
N HIS A 377 1.68 -6.10 -1.30
CA HIS A 377 3.00 -6.18 -1.95
C HIS A 377 3.76 -7.46 -1.59
N VAL A 378 3.71 -7.87 -0.32
CA VAL A 378 4.31 -9.13 0.15
C VAL A 378 3.69 -10.33 -0.57
N HIS A 379 2.36 -10.41 -0.64
CA HIS A 379 1.66 -11.52 -1.28
C HIS A 379 1.92 -11.58 -2.79
N GLU A 380 1.95 -10.43 -3.47
CA GLU A 380 2.25 -10.35 -4.90
C GLU A 380 3.71 -10.76 -5.21
N THR A 381 4.62 -10.55 -4.27
CA THR A 381 6.05 -10.91 -4.41
C THR A 381 6.34 -12.36 -3.96
N THR A 382 5.44 -12.96 -3.18
CA THR A 382 5.58 -14.34 -2.72
C THR A 382 5.26 -15.29 -3.87
N ALA A 383 6.20 -16.18 -4.21
CA ALA A 383 5.98 -17.14 -5.28
C ALA A 383 4.76 -18.04 -5.01
N GLU A 384 4.05 -18.43 -6.07
CA GLU A 384 2.86 -19.25 -5.96
C GLU A 384 3.14 -20.55 -5.16
N GLY A 385 2.28 -20.85 -4.18
CA GLY A 385 2.41 -22.02 -3.31
C GLY A 385 3.45 -21.88 -2.18
N GLN A 386 4.16 -20.74 -2.07
CA GLN A 386 5.04 -20.47 -0.94
C GLN A 386 4.32 -19.67 0.15
N ALA A 387 4.70 -19.93 1.41
CA ALA A 387 4.27 -19.09 2.52
C ALA A 387 5.07 -17.76 2.49
N PRO A 388 4.43 -16.62 2.80
CA PRO A 388 5.12 -15.33 2.80
C PRO A 388 6.22 -15.31 3.86
N LYS A 389 7.36 -14.70 3.51
CA LYS A 389 8.46 -14.38 4.42
C LYS A 389 8.74 -12.90 4.33
N ALA A 390 8.29 -12.14 5.32
CA ALA A 390 8.41 -10.68 5.29
C ALA A 390 8.66 -10.11 6.68
N VAL A 391 9.39 -8.99 6.74
CA VAL A 391 9.58 -8.17 7.94
C VAL A 391 9.63 -6.71 7.50
N PHE A 392 8.69 -5.89 7.93
CA PHE A 392 8.59 -4.50 7.48
C PHE A 392 7.88 -3.60 8.49
N TRP A 393 7.97 -2.29 8.33
CA TRP A 393 7.06 -1.33 8.96
C TRP A 393 6.51 -0.37 7.92
N ILE A 394 5.48 0.38 8.30
CA ILE A 394 4.76 1.31 7.43
C ILE A 394 5.29 2.74 7.57
N THR A 395 5.08 3.59 6.56
CA THR A 395 5.60 4.98 6.58
C THR A 395 5.19 5.76 7.80
N GLN A 396 3.94 5.62 8.23
CA GLN A 396 3.45 6.28 9.44
C GLN A 396 4.26 5.92 10.69
N ALA A 397 4.67 4.66 10.83
CA ALA A 397 5.51 4.23 11.94
C ALA A 397 6.93 4.78 11.82
N HIS A 398 7.43 4.97 10.59
CA HIS A 398 8.73 5.58 10.37
C HIS A 398 8.75 7.06 10.79
N THR A 399 7.72 7.82 10.42
CA THR A 399 7.65 9.26 10.74
C THR A 399 7.40 9.51 12.23
N SER A 400 6.72 8.58 12.93
CA SER A 400 6.40 8.74 14.34
C SER A 400 7.48 8.20 15.29
N CYS A 401 8.15 7.10 14.97
CA CYS A 401 9.00 6.39 15.92
C CYS A 401 10.47 6.86 15.94
N PHE A 402 10.90 7.66 14.98
CA PHE A 402 12.29 8.09 14.84
C PHE A 402 12.46 9.61 15.03
N ASP A 403 13.55 10.02 15.69
CA ASP A 403 13.99 11.42 15.72
C ASP A 403 14.55 11.84 14.34
N PRO A 404 14.83 13.15 14.11
CA PRO A 404 15.36 13.61 12.83
C PRO A 404 16.59 12.85 12.33
N ARG A 405 17.38 12.24 13.22
CA ARG A 405 18.63 11.52 12.90
C ARG A 405 18.41 10.01 12.74
N GLY A 406 17.18 9.52 12.86
CA GLY A 406 16.87 8.10 12.80
C GLY A 406 17.21 7.34 14.08
N ASP A 407 17.33 8.00 15.24
CA ASP A 407 17.35 7.31 16.53
C ASP A 407 15.91 7.02 16.97
N LEU A 408 15.63 5.84 17.52
CA LEU A 408 14.28 5.51 17.98
C LEU A 408 13.93 6.37 19.21
N VAL A 409 12.76 7.01 19.15
CA VAL A 409 12.17 7.75 20.28
C VAL A 409 11.00 6.99 20.91
N GLU A 410 10.37 6.10 20.13
CA GLU A 410 9.24 5.26 20.53
C GLU A 410 9.44 3.79 20.17
N GLU A 411 8.44 2.96 20.51
CA GLU A 411 8.40 1.56 20.11
C GLU A 411 7.96 1.44 18.65
N LEU A 412 8.85 0.92 17.80
CA LEU A 412 8.55 0.63 16.42
C LEU A 412 7.85 -0.72 16.30
N ALA A 413 6.61 -0.70 15.81
CA ALA A 413 5.88 -1.92 15.45
C ALA A 413 6.32 -2.45 14.07
N VAL A 414 6.81 -3.67 14.04
CA VAL A 414 7.31 -4.36 12.84
C VAL A 414 6.39 -5.52 12.50
N GLN A 415 5.75 -5.42 11.34
CA GLN A 415 4.92 -6.45 10.72
C GLN A 415 5.79 -7.60 10.25
N TRP A 416 5.29 -8.83 10.33
CA TRP A 416 6.10 -10.00 10.01
C TRP A 416 5.29 -11.22 9.57
N ALA A 417 5.93 -12.06 8.76
CA ALA A 417 5.50 -13.43 8.45
C ALA A 417 6.73 -14.31 8.27
N GLY A 418 6.68 -15.55 8.76
CA GLY A 418 7.76 -16.54 8.61
C GLY A 418 8.21 -17.15 9.93
N ASP A 419 9.51 -17.41 10.06
CA ASP A 419 10.13 -18.00 11.25
C ASP A 419 10.37 -16.93 12.33
N ARG A 420 9.47 -16.92 13.32
CA ARG A 420 9.51 -16.00 14.47
C ARG A 420 10.83 -16.03 15.24
N GLU A 421 11.41 -17.22 15.44
CA GLU A 421 12.62 -17.38 16.26
C GLU A 421 13.84 -16.81 15.52
N LEU A 422 13.93 -17.04 14.22
CA LEU A 422 14.94 -16.44 13.38
C LEU A 422 14.84 -14.92 13.36
N ILE A 423 13.63 -14.37 13.15
CA ILE A 423 13.38 -12.92 13.15
C ILE A 423 13.81 -12.32 14.50
N ALA A 424 13.34 -12.89 15.60
CA ALA A 424 13.69 -12.45 16.94
C ALA A 424 15.21 -12.43 17.18
N LYS A 425 15.92 -13.49 16.77
CA LYS A 425 17.37 -13.60 16.89
C LYS A 425 18.09 -12.52 16.09
N VAL A 426 17.70 -12.29 14.84
CA VAL A 426 18.36 -11.33 13.96
C VAL A 426 18.12 -9.88 14.41
N LEU A 427 16.88 -9.55 14.79
CA LEU A 427 16.51 -8.23 15.31
C LEU A 427 17.20 -7.94 16.65
N SER A 428 17.26 -8.91 17.56
CA SER A 428 17.96 -8.74 18.86
C SER A 428 19.46 -8.49 18.68
N GLY A 429 20.04 -8.90 17.55
CA GLY A 429 21.43 -8.61 17.20
C GLY A 429 21.72 -7.14 16.83
N SER A 430 20.70 -6.28 16.70
CA SER A 430 20.85 -4.84 16.47
C SER A 430 21.34 -4.05 17.69
N GLY A 431 21.28 -4.66 18.89
CA GLY A 431 21.57 -3.97 20.16
C GLY A 431 20.40 -3.16 20.72
N LEU A 432 19.24 -3.19 20.04
CA LEU A 432 17.98 -2.62 20.52
C LEU A 432 17.18 -3.63 21.34
N LYS A 433 16.20 -3.15 22.10
CA LYS A 433 15.29 -4.03 22.84
C LYS A 433 14.23 -4.54 21.88
N VAL A 434 14.07 -5.86 21.77
CA VAL A 434 13.06 -6.49 20.92
C VAL A 434 12.07 -7.26 21.79
N THR A 435 10.79 -6.90 21.70
CA THR A 435 9.68 -7.65 22.30
C THR A 435 9.14 -8.61 21.24
N ILE A 436 9.23 -9.91 21.56
CA ILE A 436 8.81 -10.99 20.66
C ILE A 436 7.30 -11.20 20.82
N PRO A 437 6.53 -11.23 19.72
CA PRO A 437 5.08 -11.41 19.79
C PRO A 437 4.70 -12.83 20.23
N PRO A 438 3.58 -13.00 20.97
CA PRO A 438 3.13 -14.31 21.45
C PRO A 438 2.63 -15.23 20.32
N ASP A 439 2.14 -14.65 19.22
CA ASP A 439 1.62 -15.33 18.03
C ASP A 439 1.77 -14.43 16.78
N ASP A 440 1.27 -14.89 15.63
CA ASP A 440 1.38 -14.24 14.31
C ASP A 440 0.41 -13.07 14.10
N SER A 441 -0.54 -12.84 15.01
CA SER A 441 -1.46 -11.70 14.95
C SER A 441 -0.86 -10.42 15.54
N VAL A 442 0.27 -10.53 16.24
CA VAL A 442 0.91 -9.42 16.96
C VAL A 442 2.25 -9.06 16.30
N ALA A 443 2.50 -7.76 16.13
CA ALA A 443 3.76 -7.25 15.59
C ALA A 443 4.94 -7.45 16.55
N PHE A 444 6.16 -7.52 16.02
CA PHE A 444 7.37 -7.30 16.83
C PHE A 444 7.41 -5.84 17.29
N LEU A 445 7.85 -5.58 18.52
CA LEU A 445 8.12 -4.21 18.98
C LEU A 445 9.62 -4.02 19.17
N ILE A 446 10.18 -2.99 18.57
CA ILE A 446 11.57 -2.58 18.75
C ILE A 446 11.58 -1.28 19.55
N SER A 447 12.15 -1.30 20.76
CA SER A 447 12.24 -0.12 21.62
C SER A 447 13.70 0.38 21.73
N PRO A 448 13.90 1.68 22.03
CA PRO A 448 15.24 2.24 22.24
C PRO A 448 16.02 1.49 23.32
N ALA A 449 17.32 1.32 23.13
CA ALA A 449 18.17 0.74 24.17
C ALA A 449 18.22 1.67 25.39
N THR A 450 17.84 1.16 26.57
CA THR A 450 17.75 1.92 27.84
C THR A 450 19.05 2.67 28.22
N ARG A 451 20.19 2.26 27.66
CA ARG A 451 21.52 2.78 28.01
C ARG A 451 21.93 4.09 27.32
N ARG A 452 21.27 4.54 26.25
CA ARG A 452 21.71 5.73 25.48
C ARG A 452 21.20 7.09 25.98
N ARG A 453 20.16 7.13 26.83
CA ARG A 453 19.55 8.40 27.29
C ARG A 453 20.33 9.15 28.36
N LEU A 454 21.38 8.58 28.97
CA LEU A 454 22.12 9.22 30.07
C LEU A 454 23.28 10.14 29.66
N LEU A 455 23.51 10.36 28.36
CA LEU A 455 24.65 11.13 27.84
C LEU A 455 24.28 12.23 26.83
N ARG A 456 22.99 12.55 26.64
CA ARG A 456 22.57 13.73 25.86
C ARG A 456 22.34 14.91 26.80
#